data_AF-A0A3S3JWZ8-F1
#
_entry.id   AF-A0A3S3JWZ8-F1
#
_cell.length_a   1.000
_cell.length_b   1.000
_cell.length_c   1.000
_cell.angle_alpha   90.00
_cell.angle_beta   90.00
_cell.angle_gamma   90.00
#
_symmetry.space_group_name_H-M   'P 1'
#
loop_
_entity.id
_entity.type
_entity.pdbx_description
1 polymer ?
#
loop_
_entity_poly.entity_id
_entity_poly.type
_entity_poly.pdbx_seq_one_letter_code
_entity_poly.pdbx_strand_id
1 'polypeptide(L)' 'MSNREIGTSHTLGLRVADLKARMQSARITEHEMKTFQKVAAVMGGSEGSLRLDADDLIAASFVVEMLDDPRAN' A
#
# COMPACT_ATOMS: atom_id res chain seq x y z
N MET A 1 7.64 -10.48 29.93
CA MET A 1 7.49 -10.57 28.46
C MET A 1 6.32 -11.47 28.18
N SER A 2 5.32 -10.97 27.45
CA SER A 2 4.01 -11.63 27.33
C SER A 2 4.01 -12.52 26.08
N ASN A 3 3.52 -13.76 26.20
CA ASN A 3 3.43 -14.72 25.08
C ASN A 3 2.63 -14.17 23.86
N ARG A 4 1.84 -13.11 24.09
CA ARG A 4 1.10 -12.35 23.07
C ARG A 4 1.99 -11.54 22.11
N GLU A 5 3.12 -11.02 22.56
CA GLU A 5 4.08 -10.26 21.73
C GLU A 5 4.90 -11.19 20.81
N ILE A 6 5.14 -12.42 21.27
CA ILE A 6 5.86 -13.46 20.52
C ILE A 6 4.97 -14.02 19.39
N GLY A 7 3.68 -14.23 19.67
CA GLY A 7 2.70 -14.69 18.68
C GLY A 7 2.36 -13.65 17.61
N THR A 8 2.30 -12.36 17.96
CA THR A 8 2.09 -11.27 16.98
C THR A 8 3.31 -11.09 16.08
N SER A 9 4.53 -11.20 16.62
CA SER A 9 5.76 -11.14 15.83
C SER A 9 5.85 -12.29 14.81
N HIS A 10 5.54 -13.53 15.21
CA HIS A 10 5.55 -14.68 14.29
C HIS A 10 4.45 -14.58 13.22
N THR A 11 3.23 -14.22 13.62
CA THR A 11 2.11 -14.07 12.68
C THR A 11 2.36 -12.94 11.68
N LEU A 12 2.92 -11.83 12.15
CA LEU A 12 3.33 -10.72 11.30
C LEU A 12 4.45 -11.15 10.34
N GLY A 13 5.44 -11.90 10.83
CA GLY A 13 6.52 -12.45 10.00
C GLY A 13 6.01 -13.31 8.86
N LEU A 14 5.04 -14.20 9.12
CA LEU A 14 4.39 -15.01 8.09
C LEU A 14 3.64 -14.14 7.07
N ARG A 15 2.89 -13.14 7.54
CA ARG A 15 2.15 -12.21 6.64
C ARG A 15 3.09 -11.41 5.75
N VAL A 16 4.22 -10.94 6.29
CA VAL A 16 5.24 -10.21 5.51
C VAL A 16 5.91 -11.14 4.50
N ALA A 17 6.21 -12.39 4.87
CA ALA A 17 6.79 -13.37 3.95
C ALA A 17 5.83 -13.73 2.80
N ASP A 18 4.55 -13.97 3.10
CA ASP A 18 3.50 -14.21 2.10
C ASP A 18 3.34 -13.00 1.17
N LEU A 19 3.24 -11.80 1.72
CA LEU A 19 3.13 -10.57 0.93
C LEU A 19 4.35 -10.40 0.01
N LYS A 20 5.56 -10.65 0.51
CA LYS A 20 6.79 -10.59 -0.29
C LYS A 20 6.77 -11.61 -1.43
N ALA A 21 6.33 -12.84 -1.20
CA ALA A 21 6.22 -13.85 -2.24
C ALA A 21 5.20 -13.44 -3.32
N ARG A 22 4.06 -12.88 -2.91
CA ARG A 22 3.05 -12.35 -3.84
C ARG A 22 3.57 -11.18 -4.66
N MET A 23 4.28 -10.23 -4.04
CA MET A 23 4.93 -9.12 -4.75
C MET A 23 5.93 -9.63 -5.79
N GLN A 24 6.76 -10.61 -5.43
CA GLN A 24 7.72 -11.23 -6.36
C GLN A 24 7.01 -11.91 -7.54
N SER A 25 5.94 -12.65 -7.28
CA SER A 25 5.15 -13.31 -8.35
C SER A 25 4.50 -12.32 -9.31
N ALA A 26 4.07 -11.17 -8.80
CA ALA A 26 3.49 -10.07 -9.57
C ALA A 26 4.54 -9.14 -10.18
N ARG A 27 5.84 -9.41 -9.98
CA ARG A 27 6.97 -8.57 -10.42
C ARG A 27 6.92 -7.13 -9.86
N ILE A 28 6.26 -6.93 -8.72
CA ILE A 28 6.21 -5.64 -8.03
C ILE A 28 7.58 -5.36 -7.43
N THR A 29 8.15 -4.24 -7.85
CA THR A 29 9.46 -3.74 -7.45
C THR A 29 9.37 -2.96 -6.13
N GLU A 30 10.53 -2.79 -5.49
CA GLU A 30 10.66 -1.91 -4.33
C GLU A 30 10.28 -0.46 -4.67
N HIS A 31 10.57 -0.01 -5.90
CA HIS A 31 10.24 1.33 -6.36
C HIS A 31 8.72 1.53 -6.45
N GLU A 32 7.98 0.60 -7.05
CA GLU A 32 6.51 0.65 -7.13
C GLU A 32 5.88 0.63 -5.73
N MET A 33 6.42 -0.17 -4.80
CA MET A 33 5.93 -0.19 -3.42
C MET A 33 6.18 1.13 -2.69
N LYS A 34 7.35 1.76 -2.89
CA LYS A 34 7.64 3.10 -2.34
C LYS A 34 6.73 4.17 -2.93
N THR A 35 6.42 4.10 -4.22
CA THR A 35 5.46 5.00 -4.87
C THR A 35 4.07 4.82 -4.29
N PHE A 36 3.60 3.58 -4.13
CA PHE A 36 2.33 3.28 -3.46
C PHE A 36 2.28 3.87 -2.05
N GLN A 37 3.33 3.70 -1.24
CA GLN A 37 3.39 4.27 0.12
C GLN A 37 3.27 5.79 0.13
N LYS A 38 3.89 6.50 -0.82
CA LYS A 38 3.76 7.96 -0.95
C LYS A 38 2.32 8.37 -1.27
N VAL A 39 1.71 7.71 -2.26
CA VAL A 39 0.31 7.95 -2.63
C VAL A 39 -0.62 7.68 -1.45
N ALA A 40 -0.44 6.54 -0.78
CA ALA A 40 -1.21 6.17 0.39
C ALA A 40 -1.04 7.16 1.56
N ALA A 41 0.14 7.76 1.73
CA ALA A 41 0.37 8.79 2.75
C ALA A 41 -0.33 10.12 2.41
N VAL A 42 -0.49 10.45 1.13
CA VAL A 42 -1.30 11.62 0.71
C VAL A 42 -2.78 11.37 0.97
N MET A 43 -3.24 10.14 0.75
CA MET A 43 -4.66 9.77 0.84
C MET A 43 -5.11 9.49 2.29
N GLY A 44 -4.30 8.79 3.09
CA GLY A 44 -4.67 8.29 4.42
C GLY A 44 -4.65 9.30 5.57
N GLY A 45 -4.50 10.60 5.28
CA GLY A 45 -4.43 11.66 6.30
C GLY A 45 -3.15 11.63 7.14
N SER A 46 -2.82 12.77 7.75
CA SER A 46 -1.51 13.07 8.36
C SER A 46 -1.18 12.33 9.67
N GLU A 47 -1.92 11.31 10.07
CA GLU A 47 -1.88 10.78 11.45
C GLU A 47 -1.44 9.31 11.57
N GLY A 48 -0.55 8.88 10.67
CA GLY A 48 0.14 7.59 10.80
C GLY A 48 -0.77 6.36 10.68
N SER A 49 -2.03 6.55 10.31
CA SER A 49 -2.97 5.48 9.99
C SER A 49 -2.95 5.31 8.46
N LEU A 50 -2.46 4.17 7.99
CA LEU A 50 -2.57 3.77 6.58
C LEU A 50 -4.00 3.29 6.29
N ARG A 51 -4.99 4.08 6.66
CA ARG A 51 -6.40 3.75 6.48
C ARG A 51 -6.82 4.35 5.15
N LEU A 52 -6.79 3.50 4.14
CA LEU A 52 -7.34 3.79 2.81
C LEU A 52 -8.73 3.17 2.77
N ASP A 53 -9.74 3.98 2.45
CA ASP A 53 -11.07 3.49 2.16
C ASP A 53 -11.14 2.97 0.71
N ALA A 54 -12.13 2.12 0.40
CA ALA A 54 -12.29 1.61 -0.96
C ALA A 54 -12.51 2.76 -1.96
N ASP A 55 -13.22 3.80 -1.54
CA ASP A 55 -13.48 5.00 -2.32
C ASP A 55 -12.20 5.78 -2.64
N ASP A 56 -11.20 5.75 -1.76
CA ASP A 56 -9.89 6.34 -2.01
C ASP A 56 -9.22 5.63 -3.21
N LEU A 57 -9.21 4.31 -3.23
CA LEU A 57 -8.62 3.54 -4.34
C LEU A 57 -9.37 3.76 -5.66
N ILE A 58 -10.68 3.98 -5.60
CA ILE A 58 -11.50 4.37 -6.77
C ILE A 58 -11.15 5.80 -7.22
N ALA A 59 -11.00 6.75 -6.31
CA ALA A 59 -10.58 8.10 -6.65
C ALA A 59 -9.20 8.11 -7.32
N ALA A 60 -8.27 7.27 -6.83
CA ALA A 60 -6.94 7.14 -7.42
C ALA A 60 -6.98 6.69 -8.89
N SER A 61 -7.91 5.83 -9.30
CA SER A 61 -8.01 5.41 -10.71
C SER A 61 -8.43 6.58 -11.62
N PHE A 62 -9.35 7.43 -11.17
CA PHE A 62 -9.74 8.62 -11.93
C PHE A 62 -8.60 9.63 -12.05
N VAL A 63 -7.78 9.80 -11.00
CA VAL A 63 -6.60 10.67 -11.06
C VAL A 63 -5.60 10.17 -12.10
N VAL A 64 -5.37 8.86 -12.18
CA VAL A 64 -4.49 8.27 -13.21
C VAL A 64 -5.05 8.53 -14.61
N GLU A 65 -6.35 8.33 -14.83
CA GLU A 65 -7.00 8.60 -16.12
C GLU A 65 -6.88 10.08 -16.53
N MET A 66 -7.01 11.02 -15.58
CA MET A 66 -6.85 12.45 -15.86
C MET A 66 -5.41 12.82 -16.20
N LEU A 67 -4.42 12.20 -15.57
CA LEU A 67 -3.00 12.43 -15.87
C LEU A 67 -2.58 11.89 -17.23
N ASP A 68 -3.28 10.87 -17.74
CA ASP A 68 -3.02 10.26 -19.04
C ASP A 68 -3.76 10.98 -20.19
N ASP A 69 -4.71 11.88 -19.90
CA ASP A 69 -5.41 12.66 -20.94
C ASP A 69 -4.53 13.82 -21.45
N PRO A 70 -4.08 13.79 -22.73
CA PRO A 70 -3.26 14.85 -23.31
C PRO A 70 -3.99 16.20 -23.44
N ARG A 71 -5.30 16.27 -23.15
CA ARG A 71 -6.12 17.49 -23.20
C ARG A 71 -6.33 18.14 -21.83
N ALA A 72 -5.77 17.57 -20.75
CA ALA A 72 -5.97 18.03 -19.38
C ALA A 72 -4.99 19.14 -18.92
N ASN A 73 -4.15 19.70 -19.81
CA ASN A 73 -3.19 20.74 -19.47
C ASN A 73 -3.36 22.01 -20.32
#